data_AF-A0AAV0YA30-F1
#
_entry.id   AF-A0AAV0YA30-F1
#
_cell.length_a   1.000
_cell.length_b   1.000
_cell.length_c   1.000
_cell.angle_alpha   90.00
_cell.angle_beta   90.00
_cell.angle_gamma   90.00
#
_symmetry.space_group_name_H-M   'P 1'
#
loop_
_entity.id
_entity.type
_entity.pdbx_description
1 polymer ?
#
loop_
_entity_poly.entity_id
_entity_poly.type
_entity_poly.pdbx_seq_one_letter_code
_entity_poly.pdbx_strand_id
1 'polypeptide(L)'
;MPIVEYAEAILEDNEEAILEDNAEVILEDNAGEVINIEEYNEADFIIPEDEELAIWEENYDNEEEHEHEAPYAPIPENIMANLPQVNEDEICVVCRDGPRTHALIPCGHRVLCINCLWQLERQSCPLCNSNFTSFLRIW
;
A
#
# COMPACT_ATOMS: atom_id res chain seq x y z
N MET A 1 39.16 -10.60 24.97
CA MET A 1 37.88 -10.85 25.69
C MET A 1 37.06 -9.57 25.64
N PRO A 2 35.75 -9.62 25.34
CA PRO A 2 34.88 -10.77 25.03
C PRO A 2 34.75 -10.96 23.49
N ILE A 3 34.96 -12.12 22.86
CA ILE A 3 34.08 -13.30 22.59
C ILE A 3 32.56 -13.08 22.53
N VAL A 4 32.00 -13.16 21.31
CA VAL A 4 30.74 -13.81 20.88
C VAL A 4 30.76 -13.80 19.33
N GLU A 5 31.40 -14.76 18.67
CA GLU A 5 30.89 -16.03 18.12
C GLU A 5 29.90 -15.88 16.95
N TYR A 6 30.35 -16.31 15.77
CA TYR A 6 29.66 -16.32 14.47
C TYR A 6 28.59 -17.42 14.41
N ALA A 7 27.53 -17.20 13.64
CA ALA A 7 26.77 -18.28 13.01
C ALA A 7 26.30 -17.83 11.62
N GLU A 8 27.04 -18.27 10.59
CA GLU A 8 26.54 -18.38 9.22
C GLU A 8 25.57 -19.58 9.19
N ALA A 9 24.37 -19.39 8.66
CA ALA A 9 23.46 -20.49 8.35
C ALA A 9 23.22 -20.53 6.85
N ILE A 10 23.97 -21.41 6.19
CA ILE A 10 23.60 -22.03 4.92
C ILE A 10 22.53 -23.08 5.26
N LEU A 11 21.36 -23.00 4.63
CA LEU A 11 20.37 -24.08 4.55
C LEU A 11 19.78 -23.92 3.12
N GLU A 12 20.35 -24.52 2.08
CA GLU A 12 20.22 -25.93 1.67
C GLU A 12 18.80 -26.50 1.87
N ASP A 13 18.17 -26.81 0.74
CA ASP A 13 16.82 -27.36 0.57
C ASP A 13 16.56 -28.54 1.52
N ASN A 14 15.47 -28.49 2.30
CA ASN A 14 14.70 -29.70 2.63
C ASN A 14 13.29 -29.40 3.17
N GLU A 15 12.42 -30.36 2.90
CA GLU A 15 10.96 -30.44 3.02
C GLU A 15 10.38 -30.28 4.45
N GLU A 16 9.11 -29.86 4.49
CA GLU A 16 8.11 -30.00 5.57
C GLU A 16 8.46 -29.57 7.00
N ALA A 17 7.94 -28.40 7.39
CA ALA A 17 7.62 -28.11 8.79
C ALA A 17 6.14 -27.70 8.88
N ILE A 18 5.29 -28.68 9.21
CA ILE A 18 3.91 -28.47 9.62
C ILE A 18 3.95 -27.75 10.98
N LEU A 19 3.57 -26.47 11.00
CA LEU A 19 3.32 -25.75 12.26
C LEU A 19 1.82 -25.75 12.53
N GLU A 20 1.36 -26.80 13.20
CA GLU A 20 0.12 -26.79 13.96
C GLU A 20 0.34 -25.95 15.23
N ASP A 21 0.23 -24.63 15.13
CA ASP A 21 0.13 -23.75 16.30
C ASP A 21 -1.27 -23.13 16.33
N ASN A 22 -2.19 -23.88 16.93
CA ASN A 22 -3.45 -23.36 17.46
C ASN A 22 -3.12 -22.36 18.59
N ALA A 23 -2.88 -21.10 18.24
CA ALA A 23 -2.79 -20.03 19.22
C ALA A 23 -4.21 -19.58 19.59
N GLU A 24 -4.77 -20.18 20.65
CA GLU A 24 -5.87 -19.58 21.41
C GLU A 24 -5.38 -18.24 21.98
N VAL A 25 -5.65 -17.14 21.29
CA VAL A 25 -5.37 -15.79 21.79
C VAL A 25 -6.49 -15.43 22.77
N ILE A 26 -6.34 -15.83 24.03
CA ILE A 26 -7.20 -15.40 25.13
C ILE A 26 -6.69 -14.04 25.62
N LEU A 27 -7.31 -12.95 25.15
CA LEU A 27 -7.17 -11.63 25.78
C LEU A 27 -8.24 -11.49 26.86
N GLU A 28 -7.88 -11.79 28.10
CA GLU A 28 -8.74 -11.51 29.26
C GLU A 28 -8.68 -10.02 29.59
N ASP A 29 -9.63 -9.23 29.09
CA ASP A 29 -9.99 -7.94 29.69
C ASP A 29 -11.50 -7.69 29.60
N ASN A 30 -12.19 -8.16 30.66
CA ASN A 30 -13.44 -7.64 31.26
C ASN A 30 -14.36 -6.74 30.40
N ALA A 31 -15.12 -7.34 29.48
CA ALA A 31 -16.55 -7.11 29.26
C ALA A 31 -17.02 -8.14 28.22
N GLY A 32 -18.04 -8.93 28.55
CA GLY A 32 -18.51 -10.01 27.70
C GLY A 32 -19.03 -9.52 26.36
N GLU A 33 -18.21 -9.68 25.31
CA GLU A 33 -18.64 -9.82 23.93
C GLU A 33 -17.64 -10.72 23.22
N VAL A 34 -18.07 -11.94 22.90
CA VAL A 34 -17.33 -12.82 22.00
C VAL A 34 -17.40 -12.19 20.62
N ILE A 35 -16.29 -11.63 20.15
CA ILE A 35 -16.19 -11.17 18.76
C ILE A 35 -16.04 -12.44 17.93
N ASN A 36 -17.13 -12.90 17.30
CA ASN A 36 -17.05 -13.89 16.23
C ASN A 36 -16.23 -13.25 15.10
N ILE A 37 -14.95 -13.58 15.02
CA ILE A 37 -14.16 -13.26 13.83
C ILE A 37 -14.69 -14.21 12.77
N GLU A 38 -15.56 -13.72 11.88
CA GLU A 38 -15.93 -14.44 10.68
C GLU A 38 -14.63 -14.76 9.94
N GLU A 39 -14.33 -16.04 9.83
CA GLU A 39 -13.16 -16.55 9.15
C GLU A 39 -13.31 -16.21 7.66
N TYR A 40 -12.45 -15.33 7.16
CA TYR A 40 -12.51 -14.83 5.78
C TYR A 40 -12.30 -15.98 4.81
N ASN A 41 -13.39 -16.48 4.22
CA ASN A 41 -13.34 -17.50 3.20
C ASN A 41 -13.17 -16.84 1.82
N GLU A 42 -12.00 -17.02 1.21
CA GLU A 42 -11.73 -16.52 -0.15
C GLU A 42 -12.73 -17.08 -1.18
N ALA A 43 -13.30 -18.26 -0.93
CA ALA A 43 -14.27 -18.88 -1.81
C ALA A 43 -15.63 -18.15 -1.83
N ASP A 44 -15.94 -17.30 -0.84
CA ASP A 44 -17.15 -16.47 -0.84
C ASP A 44 -17.10 -15.35 -1.91
N PHE A 45 -15.91 -15.09 -2.46
CA PHE A 45 -15.68 -14.11 -3.52
C PHE A 45 -15.56 -14.75 -4.92
N ILE A 46 -15.58 -16.09 -5.03
CA ILE A 46 -15.48 -16.80 -6.30
C ILE A 46 -16.90 -17.07 -6.79
N ILE A 47 -17.37 -16.26 -7.74
CA ILE A 47 -18.63 -16.50 -8.44
C ILE A 47 -18.33 -17.48 -9.58
N PRO A 48 -19.03 -18.63 -9.69
CA PRO A 48 -18.90 -19.51 -10.84
C PRO A 48 -19.20 -18.75 -12.14
N GLU A 49 -18.42 -18.99 -13.21
CA GLU A 49 -18.58 -18.31 -14.51
C GLU A 49 -20.03 -18.40 -15.05
N ASP A 50 -20.72 -19.51 -14.77
CA ASP A 50 -22.11 -19.75 -15.17
C ASP A 50 -23.14 -18.92 -14.36
N GLU A 51 -22.78 -18.46 -13.15
CA GLU A 51 -23.60 -17.58 -12.30
C GLU A 51 -23.24 -16.09 -12.49
N GLU A 52 -22.03 -15.76 -12.94
CA GLU A 52 -21.64 -14.39 -13.30
C GLU A 52 -22.51 -13.84 -14.44
N LEU A 53 -22.74 -14.64 -15.49
CA LEU A 53 -23.59 -14.27 -16.62
C LEU A 53 -25.05 -14.06 -16.19
N ALA A 54 -25.58 -14.90 -15.30
CA ALA A 54 -26.96 -14.76 -14.81
C ALA A 54 -27.14 -13.50 -13.95
N ILE A 55 -26.17 -13.18 -13.08
CA ILE A 55 -26.19 -11.95 -12.28
C ILE A 55 -26.07 -10.72 -13.18
N TRP A 56 -25.27 -10.79 -14.26
CA TRP A 56 -25.17 -9.72 -15.24
C TRP A 56 -26.45 -9.57 -16.07
N GLU A 57 -27.02 -10.65 -16.59
CA GLU A 57 -28.27 -10.64 -17.37
C GLU A 57 -29.45 -10.13 -16.51
N GLU A 58 -29.57 -10.56 -15.25
CA GLU A 58 -30.63 -10.09 -14.34
C GLU A 58 -30.50 -8.60 -13.95
N ASN A 59 -29.27 -8.07 -13.86
CA ASN A 59 -29.03 -6.68 -13.45
C ASN A 59 -28.87 -5.68 -14.61
N TYR A 60 -28.47 -6.15 -15.81
CA TYR A 60 -28.14 -5.28 -16.94
C TYR A 60 -29.05 -5.46 -18.17
N ASP A 61 -29.85 -6.53 -18.29
CA ASP A 61 -30.82 -6.70 -19.39
C ASP A 61 -32.26 -6.23 -19.06
N ASN A 62 -32.48 -5.58 -17.91
CA ASN A 62 -33.69 -4.77 -17.74
C ASN A 62 -33.54 -3.48 -18.55
N GLU A 63 -33.79 -3.60 -19.86
CA GLU A 63 -33.90 -2.51 -20.85
C GLU A 63 -35.06 -1.55 -20.53
N GLU A 64 -34.94 -0.74 -19.48
CA GLU A 64 -35.44 0.63 -19.52
C GLU A 64 -34.22 1.53 -19.69
N GLU A 65 -34.18 2.24 -20.82
CA GLU A 65 -33.15 3.20 -21.24
C GLU A 65 -32.82 4.21 -20.13
N HIS A 66 -32.01 3.81 -19.16
CA HIS A 66 -31.26 4.73 -18.35
C HIS A 66 -29.91 4.88 -19.03
N GLU A 67 -29.87 5.83 -19.97
CA GLU A 67 -28.64 6.59 -20.20
C GLU A 67 -28.22 7.16 -18.84
N HIS A 68 -27.44 6.38 -18.07
CA HIS A 68 -26.70 6.85 -16.92
C HIS A 68 -25.56 7.75 -17.43
N GLU A 69 -25.91 8.85 -18.10
CA GLU A 69 -25.03 9.99 -18.23
C GLU A 69 -24.80 10.49 -16.80
N ALA A 70 -23.63 10.18 -16.25
CA ALA A 70 -23.21 10.76 -14.99
C ALA A 70 -23.50 12.28 -15.05
N PRO A 71 -24.23 12.86 -14.08
CA PRO A 71 -24.61 14.27 -14.14
C PRO A 71 -23.37 15.13 -14.36
N TYR A 72 -23.37 15.95 -15.40
CA TYR A 72 -22.27 16.87 -15.65
C TYR A 72 -22.18 17.87 -14.48
N ALA A 73 -21.16 17.69 -13.62
CA ALA A 73 -20.82 18.66 -12.60
C ALA A 73 -20.03 19.80 -13.27
N PRO A 74 -20.59 21.03 -13.38
CA PRO A 74 -19.90 22.13 -14.03
C PRO A 74 -18.64 22.50 -13.26
N ILE A 75 -17.52 22.50 -13.98
CA ILE A 75 -16.21 22.93 -13.51
C ILE A 75 -16.26 24.47 -13.41
N PRO A 76 -16.06 25.08 -12.22
CA PRO A 76 -16.03 26.54 -12.10
C PRO A 76 -15.01 27.17 -13.05
N GLU A 77 -15.33 28.30 -13.69
CA GLU A 77 -14.42 28.96 -14.65
C GLU A 77 -13.05 29.32 -14.04
N ASN A 78 -12.97 29.47 -12.71
CA ASN A 78 -11.77 29.89 -11.99
C ASN A 78 -11.24 28.81 -11.04
N ILE A 79 -11.24 27.54 -11.45
CA ILE A 79 -10.68 26.44 -10.64
C ILE A 79 -9.25 26.75 -10.19
N MET A 80 -8.37 27.21 -11.09
CA MET A 80 -6.96 27.48 -10.74
C MET A 80 -6.77 28.57 -9.66
N ALA A 81 -7.68 29.54 -9.57
CA ALA A 81 -7.61 30.59 -8.56
C ALA A 81 -8.04 30.11 -7.16
N ASN A 82 -8.86 29.06 -7.11
CA ASN A 82 -9.41 28.51 -5.87
C ASN A 82 -8.68 27.24 -5.41
N LEU A 83 -7.78 26.68 -6.24
CA LEU A 83 -6.94 25.57 -5.83
C LEU A 83 -5.85 26.03 -4.86
N PRO A 84 -5.56 25.24 -3.81
CA PRO A 84 -4.36 25.43 -3.01
C PRO A 84 -3.13 25.37 -3.92
N GLN A 85 -2.37 26.45 -4.00
CA GLN A 85 -1.09 26.47 -4.71
C GLN A 85 -0.04 25.79 -3.84
N VAL A 86 0.07 24.47 -3.96
CA VAL A 86 1.13 23.70 -3.31
C VAL A 86 2.34 23.71 -4.24
N ASN A 87 3.52 24.02 -3.71
CA ASN A 87 4.75 23.88 -4.46
C ASN A 87 5.08 22.38 -4.61
N GLU A 88 4.60 21.78 -5.71
CA GLU A 88 4.78 20.35 -5.99
C GLU A 88 6.27 19.96 -6.01
N ASP A 89 7.16 20.90 -6.35
CA ASP A 89 8.60 20.67 -6.43
C ASP A 89 9.29 20.55 -5.06
N GLU A 90 8.58 20.88 -3.97
CA GLU A 90 9.10 20.87 -2.61
C GLU A 90 8.47 19.78 -1.71
N ILE A 91 7.41 19.11 -2.15
CA ILE A 91 6.72 18.06 -1.38
C ILE A 91 7.13 16.64 -1.79
N CYS A 92 7.25 15.75 -0.82
CA CYS A 92 7.64 14.35 -1.04
C CYS A 92 6.76 13.68 -2.09
N VAL A 93 7.38 13.00 -3.07
CA VAL A 93 6.63 12.33 -4.16
C VAL A 93 5.86 11.09 -3.68
N VAL A 94 6.21 10.55 -2.51
CA VAL A 94 5.59 9.35 -1.94
C VAL A 94 4.37 9.71 -1.08
N CYS A 95 4.54 10.53 -0.04
CA CYS A 95 3.43 10.86 0.87
C CYS A 95 2.65 12.13 0.51
N ARG A 96 3.17 12.98 -0.40
CA ARG A 96 2.60 14.29 -0.75
C ARG A 96 2.30 15.23 0.43
N ASP A 97 2.98 15.03 1.55
CA ASP A 97 2.78 15.77 2.80
C ASP A 97 4.08 16.43 3.28
N GLY A 98 5.10 15.62 3.59
CA GLY A 98 6.37 16.12 4.11
C GLY A 98 7.28 16.79 3.06
N PRO A 99 8.18 17.71 3.46
CA PRO A 99 9.09 18.40 2.54
C PRO A 99 10.23 17.49 2.04
N ARG A 100 10.63 17.69 0.78
CA ARG A 100 11.79 17.05 0.15
C ARG A 100 13.07 17.57 0.80
N THR A 101 13.69 16.73 1.62
CA THR A 101 14.83 17.13 2.49
C THR A 101 16.12 16.39 2.16
N HIS A 102 16.06 15.26 1.48
CA HIS A 102 17.22 14.39 1.25
C HIS A 102 17.43 14.14 -0.24
N ALA A 103 18.67 14.30 -0.70
CA ALA A 103 19.11 13.87 -2.03
C ALA A 103 19.74 12.48 -1.95
N LEU A 104 19.39 11.62 -2.90
CA LEU A 104 19.88 10.24 -2.99
C LEU A 104 21.18 10.19 -3.81
N ILE A 105 22.18 9.44 -3.36
CA ILE A 105 23.51 9.34 -4.01
C ILE A 105 23.67 7.92 -4.58
N PRO A 106 24.02 7.77 -5.88
CA PRO A 106 24.67 8.77 -6.74
C PRO A 106 23.74 9.59 -7.67
N CYS A 107 22.45 9.28 -7.76
CA CYS A 107 21.59 9.90 -8.78
C CYS A 107 21.29 11.39 -8.54
N GLY A 108 21.47 11.90 -7.32
CA GLY A 108 21.30 13.31 -6.94
C GLY A 108 19.85 13.76 -6.74
N HIS A 109 18.86 12.89 -6.97
CA HIS A 109 17.45 13.28 -6.89
C HIS A 109 17.00 13.57 -5.45
N ARG A 110 16.47 14.78 -5.22
CA ARG A 110 15.87 15.22 -3.96
C ARG A 110 14.36 15.09 -4.03
N VAL A 111 13.82 13.93 -3.64
CA VAL A 111 12.37 13.62 -3.82
C VAL A 111 11.64 13.08 -2.61
N LEU A 112 12.36 12.75 -1.54
CA LEU A 112 11.79 12.14 -0.35
C LEU A 112 11.86 13.08 0.85
N CYS A 113 10.84 13.00 1.71
CA CYS A 113 10.94 13.42 3.09
C CYS A 113 11.70 12.35 3.92
N ILE A 114 12.10 12.71 5.14
CA ILE A 114 12.86 11.80 6.01
C ILE A 114 12.09 10.53 6.39
N ASN A 115 10.77 10.62 6.59
CA ASN A 115 9.95 9.47 6.98
C ASN A 115 9.85 8.44 5.85
N CYS A 116 9.54 8.89 4.64
CA CYS A 116 9.45 8.01 3.46
C CYS A 116 10.81 7.44 3.07
N LEU A 117 11.91 8.15 3.36
CA LEU A 117 13.26 7.64 3.12
C LEU A 117 13.57 6.42 4.00
N TRP A 118 13.15 6.41 5.28
CA TRP A 118 13.37 5.29 6.19
C TRP A 118 12.44 4.11 5.96
N GLN A 119 11.24 4.36 5.44
CA GLN A 119 10.29 3.30 5.07
C GLN A 119 10.60 2.63 3.73
N LEU A 120 11.61 3.12 3.02
CA LEU A 120 11.95 2.60 1.70
C LEU A 120 12.69 1.27 1.81
N GLU A 121 11.96 0.16 1.62
CA GLU A 121 12.52 -1.20 1.66
C GLU A 121 13.59 -1.42 0.60
N ARG A 122 13.36 -0.89 -0.60
CA ARG A 122 14.30 -0.96 -1.72
C ARG A 122 15.14 0.30 -1.75
N GLN A 123 16.46 0.16 -1.74
CA GLN A 123 17.40 1.27 -1.85
C GLN A 123 17.50 1.83 -3.29
N SER A 124 16.34 2.12 -3.91
CA SER A 124 16.19 2.61 -5.28
C SER A 124 15.46 3.95 -5.31
N CYS A 125 15.96 4.88 -6.10
CA CYS A 125 15.35 6.20 -6.25
C CYS A 125 13.95 6.11 -6.92
N PRO A 126 12.88 6.68 -6.33
CA PRO A 126 11.54 6.63 -6.93
C PRO A 126 11.39 7.35 -8.28
N LEU A 127 12.29 8.29 -8.61
CA LEU A 127 12.23 9.00 -9.89
C LEU A 127 12.94 8.27 -11.03
N CYS A 128 14.16 7.78 -10.78
CA CYS A 128 15.03 7.26 -11.83
C CYS A 128 15.33 5.76 -11.68
N ASN A 129 14.75 5.12 -10.67
CA ASN A 129 14.93 3.71 -10.31
C ASN A 129 16.40 3.27 -10.12
N SER A 130 17.32 4.22 -9.95
CA SER A 130 18.74 3.93 -9.72
C SER A 130 18.95 3.57 -8.25
N ASN A 131 19.76 2.55 -7.99
CA ASN A 131 20.16 2.20 -6.63
C ASN A 131 20.98 3.33 -6.01
N PHE A 132 20.66 3.68 -4.77
CA PHE A 132 21.41 4.65 -3.98
C PHE A 132 22.08 3.96 -2.81
N THR A 133 23.29 4.40 -2.47
CA THR A 133 24.09 3.84 -1.37
C THR A 133 24.08 4.73 -0.13
N SER A 134 23.79 6.01 -0.31
CA SER A 134 23.76 7.01 0.74
C SER A 134 22.81 8.15 0.37
N PHE A 135 22.52 9.01 1.35
CA PHE A 135 21.69 10.18 1.16
C PHE A 135 22.26 11.37 1.93
N LEU A 136 22.03 12.58 1.42
CA LEU A 136 22.47 13.84 2.03
C LEU A 136 21.26 14.72 2.33
N ARG A 137 21.19 15.25 3.56
CA ARG A 137 20.20 16.27 3.91
C ARG A 137 20.59 17.62 3.34
N ILE A 138 19.66 18.26 2.64
CA ILE A 138 19.80 19.59 2.03
C ILE A 138 18.92 20.57 2.81
N TRP A 139 19.49 21.71 3.18
CA TRP A 139 18.83 22.81 3.90
C TRP A 139 18.55 23.98 2.98
#